data_AF-A0A4Q4X3C2-F1
#
_entry.id   AF-A0A4Q4X3C2-F1
#
_cell.length_a   1.000
_cell.length_b   1.000
_cell.length_c   1.000
_cell.angle_alpha   90.00
_cell.angle_beta   90.00
_cell.angle_gamma   90.00
#
_symmetry.space_group_name_H-M   'P 1'
#
loop_
_entity.id
_entity.type
_entity.pdbx_description
1 polymer ?
#
loop_
_entity_poly.entity_id
_entity_poly.type
_entity_poly.pdbx_seq_one_letter_code
_entity_poly.pdbx_strand_id
1 'polypeptide(L)'
;MNSVGVLQASGHSRVHIGNVYNEVVPVPERSETPPRPSFTIPFRRDDNFVERKTILDRIHRASSAPASRVALVGLGGVGKSQLAIEHAYRVRDRFRKQNKEIWAFWVHAGTRARVEEGFNAIADAAKIPGRNQPKADILQLVYQWLHNERNGQWLMVLDSADDVNVFYGTDEKVKQTATIGEGMRPLWTYLPQSSNGSILITTRDKELAFKLTGDHRNLIEVGPMDQDHALTLLVTKSGPQYNKDEGTKLVEELEYMPLAISQAAAYIVQRAPLRPIDPDKSYDYETSANNESYERNG
;
A
#
# COMPACT_ATOMS: atom_id res chain seq x y z
N MET A 1 -91.75 -6.78 50.27
CA MET A 1 -91.57 -6.51 48.84
C MET A 1 -90.20 -5.89 48.67
N ASN A 2 -89.23 -6.60 48.09
CA ASN A 2 -88.06 -6.01 47.44
C ASN A 2 -87.48 -7.06 46.48
N SER A 3 -87.35 -6.61 45.24
CA SER A 3 -87.07 -7.37 44.03
C SER A 3 -85.57 -7.56 43.83
N VAL A 4 -85.20 -8.68 43.20
CA VAL A 4 -83.84 -9.01 42.78
C VAL A 4 -83.47 -8.11 41.60
N GLY A 5 -82.45 -7.27 41.77
CA GLY A 5 -81.89 -6.43 40.71
C GLY A 5 -80.96 -7.23 39.81
N VAL A 6 -81.25 -7.24 38.51
CA VAL A 6 -80.43 -7.85 37.46
C VAL A 6 -79.24 -6.94 37.16
N LEU A 7 -78.02 -7.47 37.30
CA LEU A 7 -76.78 -6.82 36.85
C LEU A 7 -76.61 -7.03 35.33
N GLN A 8 -76.62 -5.93 34.58
CA GLN A 8 -76.35 -5.92 33.15
C GLN A 8 -74.92 -5.39 32.94
N ALA A 9 -74.00 -6.25 32.49
CA ALA A 9 -72.63 -5.86 32.14
C ALA A 9 -72.60 -5.39 30.68
N SER A 10 -72.24 -4.12 30.45
CA SER A 10 -71.99 -3.57 29.12
C SER A 10 -70.61 -3.99 28.63
N GLY A 11 -70.57 -4.75 27.53
CA GLY A 11 -69.33 -5.21 26.89
C GLY A 11 -68.69 -4.10 26.06
N HIS A 12 -67.52 -3.63 26.47
CA HIS A 12 -66.56 -2.98 25.58
C HIS A 12 -65.20 -3.67 25.72
N SER A 13 -64.96 -4.67 24.88
CA SER A 13 -63.62 -5.24 24.71
C SER A 13 -62.81 -4.34 23.78
N ARG A 14 -61.82 -3.61 24.31
CA ARG A 14 -60.79 -2.96 23.50
C ARG A 14 -59.67 -3.96 23.25
N VAL A 15 -59.54 -4.44 22.02
CA VAL A 15 -58.38 -5.21 21.57
C VAL A 15 -57.20 -4.25 21.47
N HIS A 16 -56.18 -4.43 22.31
CA HIS A 16 -54.86 -3.83 22.08
C HIS A 16 -54.18 -4.63 20.97
N ILE A 17 -54.11 -4.06 19.76
CA ILE A 17 -53.23 -4.56 18.72
C ILE A 17 -51.81 -4.12 19.10
N GLY A 18 -50.99 -5.05 19.57
CA GLY A 18 -49.61 -4.79 19.96
C GLY A 18 -48.79 -4.26 18.79
N ASN A 19 -47.93 -3.29 19.07
CA ASN A 19 -46.92 -2.81 18.12
C ASN A 19 -46.01 -3.98 17.75
N VAL A 20 -46.03 -4.38 16.48
CA VAL A 20 -45.02 -5.28 15.91
C VAL A 20 -43.75 -4.47 15.70
N TYR A 21 -42.85 -4.51 16.68
CA TYR A 21 -41.47 -4.12 16.42
C TYR A 21 -40.88 -5.20 15.51
N ASN A 22 -40.66 -4.86 14.24
CA ASN A 22 -39.77 -5.63 13.39
C ASN A 22 -38.36 -5.46 13.95
N GLU A 23 -38.00 -6.26 14.95
CA GLU A 23 -36.59 -6.50 15.27
C GLU A 23 -35.99 -7.23 14.07
N VAL A 24 -35.35 -6.46 13.19
CA VAL A 24 -34.42 -7.02 12.21
C VAL A 24 -33.24 -7.53 13.01
N VAL A 25 -33.32 -8.78 13.46
CA VAL A 25 -32.17 -9.50 14.01
C VAL A 25 -31.14 -9.54 12.88
N PRO A 26 -29.96 -8.89 13.04
CA PRO A 26 -28.92 -8.97 12.03
C PRO A 26 -28.59 -10.44 11.84
N VAL A 27 -28.76 -10.96 10.63
CA VAL A 27 -28.30 -12.30 10.30
C VAL A 27 -26.81 -12.34 10.64
N PRO A 28 -26.34 -13.24 11.52
CA PRO A 28 -24.92 -13.32 11.84
C PRO A 28 -24.14 -13.51 10.54
N GLU A 29 -23.24 -12.57 10.25
CA GLU A 29 -22.40 -12.59 9.06
C GLU A 29 -21.65 -13.93 9.06
N ARG A 30 -21.91 -14.77 8.04
CA ARG A 30 -21.18 -16.04 7.91
C ARG A 30 -19.71 -15.71 7.74
N SER A 31 -18.86 -16.23 8.62
CA SER A 31 -17.42 -16.09 8.51
C SER A 31 -16.98 -16.64 7.16
N GLU A 32 -16.45 -15.76 6.31
CA GLU A 32 -15.82 -16.17 5.06
C GLU A 32 -14.60 -17.04 5.38
N THR A 33 -14.27 -17.97 4.47
CA THR A 33 -13.01 -18.72 4.61
C THR A 33 -11.84 -17.74 4.63
N PRO A 34 -10.95 -17.81 5.64
CA PRO A 34 -9.82 -16.89 5.72
C PRO A 34 -9.01 -16.91 4.41
N PRO A 35 -8.83 -15.75 3.76
CA PRO A 35 -8.06 -15.70 2.53
C PRO A 35 -6.61 -16.07 2.79
N ARG A 36 -5.94 -16.66 1.78
CA ARG A 36 -4.48 -16.78 1.83
C ARG A 36 -3.86 -15.37 1.87
N PRO A 37 -2.69 -15.19 2.50
CA PRO A 37 -2.04 -13.90 2.55
C PRO A 37 -1.90 -13.23 1.18
N SER A 38 -2.42 -12.01 1.09
CA SER A 38 -2.39 -11.22 -0.12
C SER A 38 -1.22 -10.23 -0.10
N PHE A 39 -0.72 -9.92 -1.30
CA PHE A 39 0.33 -8.94 -1.51
C PHE A 39 -0.29 -7.75 -2.24
N THR A 40 -0.76 -6.74 -1.49
CA THR A 40 -1.54 -5.61 -2.00
C THR A 40 -0.70 -4.38 -2.32
N ILE A 41 0.60 -4.56 -2.57
CA ILE A 41 1.48 -3.49 -3.04
C ILE A 41 1.07 -3.12 -4.47
N PRO A 42 0.58 -1.89 -4.75
CA PRO A 42 -0.02 -1.54 -6.04
C PRO A 42 1.02 -1.26 -7.14
N PHE A 43 2.29 -1.47 -6.86
CA PHE A 43 3.40 -1.21 -7.76
C PHE A 43 4.06 -2.51 -8.19
N ARG A 44 4.35 -2.62 -9.49
CA ARG A 44 5.23 -3.68 -9.99
C ARG A 44 6.65 -3.47 -9.46
N ARG A 45 7.38 -4.57 -9.28
CA ARG A 45 8.82 -4.49 -9.03
C ARG A 45 9.48 -3.86 -10.26
N ASP A 46 10.38 -2.91 -10.04
CA ASP A 46 11.15 -2.31 -11.13
C ASP A 46 12.32 -3.24 -11.47
N ASP A 47 12.29 -3.87 -12.65
CA ASP A 47 13.38 -4.73 -13.13
C ASP A 47 14.68 -3.95 -13.38
N ASN A 48 14.58 -2.62 -13.48
CA ASN A 48 15.68 -1.69 -13.66
C ASN A 48 16.04 -0.97 -12.35
N PHE A 49 15.64 -1.51 -11.20
CA PHE A 49 15.96 -0.93 -9.90
C PHE A 49 17.47 -0.96 -9.64
N VAL A 50 18.05 0.21 -9.34
CA VAL A 50 19.46 0.33 -8.97
C VAL A 50 19.64 0.00 -7.49
N GLU A 51 20.37 -1.08 -7.21
CA GLU A 51 20.49 -1.61 -5.86
C GLU A 51 21.36 -0.75 -4.94
N ARG A 52 20.72 -0.02 -4.02
CA ARG A 52 21.41 0.67 -2.91
C ARG A 52 21.62 -0.28 -1.73
N LYS A 53 22.49 -1.27 -1.91
CA LYS A 53 22.65 -2.45 -1.01
C LYS A 53 22.78 -2.07 0.48
N THR A 54 23.65 -1.13 0.81
CA THR A 54 23.87 -0.69 2.21
C THR A 54 22.59 -0.23 2.89
N ILE A 55 21.73 0.50 2.16
CA ILE A 55 20.45 0.99 2.69
C ILE A 55 19.47 -0.18 2.84
N LEU A 56 19.34 -1.02 1.81
CA LEU A 56 18.45 -2.18 1.86
C LEU A 56 18.81 -3.17 2.98
N ASP A 57 20.11 -3.37 3.23
CA ASP A 57 20.58 -4.20 4.34
C ASP A 57 20.24 -3.58 5.70
N ARG A 58 20.33 -2.25 5.83
CA ARG A 58 19.88 -1.55 7.05
C ARG A 58 18.36 -1.70 7.25
N ILE A 59 17.58 -1.52 6.19
CA ILE A 59 16.12 -1.72 6.24
C ILE A 59 15.82 -3.14 6.68
N HIS A 60 16.47 -4.13 6.06
CA HIS A 60 16.25 -5.52 6.40
C HIS A 60 16.58 -5.82 7.86
N ARG A 61 17.73 -5.38 8.36
CA ARG A 61 18.11 -5.59 9.77
C ARG A 61 17.12 -4.94 10.73
N ALA A 62 16.75 -3.68 10.49
CA ALA A 62 15.84 -2.96 11.36
C ALA A 62 14.41 -3.54 11.35
N SER A 63 13.92 -3.96 10.17
CA SER A 63 12.57 -4.52 10.00
C SER A 63 12.44 -5.99 10.44
N SER A 64 13.56 -6.68 10.73
CA SER A 64 13.53 -8.08 11.17
C SER A 64 13.30 -8.23 12.67
N ALA A 65 13.39 -7.13 13.45
CA ALA A 65 13.04 -7.17 14.86
C ALA A 65 11.53 -7.37 15.06
N PRO A 66 11.09 -8.15 16.06
CA PRO A 66 9.67 -8.27 16.41
C PRO A 66 9.04 -6.90 16.66
N ALA A 67 7.82 -6.69 16.15
CA ALA A 67 7.09 -5.43 16.29
C ALA A 67 7.84 -4.18 15.77
N SER A 68 8.76 -4.35 14.83
CA SER A 68 9.59 -3.26 14.31
C SER A 68 8.79 -2.17 13.59
N ARG A 69 9.22 -0.93 13.79
CA ARG A 69 8.83 0.23 12.99
C ARG A 69 10.08 0.92 12.51
N VAL A 70 10.24 1.04 11.20
CA VAL A 70 11.43 1.63 10.57
C VAL A 70 10.99 2.76 9.69
N ALA A 71 11.69 3.89 9.73
CA ALA A 71 11.38 5.05 8.90
C ALA A 71 12.52 5.37 7.93
N LEU A 72 12.19 5.47 6.65
CA LEU A 72 13.04 6.07 5.63
C LEU A 72 12.79 7.56 5.62
N VAL A 73 13.81 8.35 5.93
CA VAL A 73 13.72 9.81 6.05
C VAL A 73 14.63 10.45 5.01
N GLY A 74 14.13 11.45 4.29
CA GLY A 74 14.93 12.16 3.30
C GLY A 74 14.10 13.05 2.40
N LEU A 75 14.75 13.84 1.56
CA LEU A 75 14.09 14.81 0.67
C LEU A 75 13.14 14.15 -0.34
N GLY A 76 12.29 14.95 -0.98
CA GLY A 76 11.49 14.48 -2.11
C GLY A 76 12.37 13.98 -3.25
N GLY A 77 11.99 12.90 -3.94
CA GLY A 77 12.72 12.40 -5.11
C GLY A 77 13.97 11.54 -4.86
N VAL A 78 14.41 11.36 -3.61
CA VAL A 78 15.59 10.52 -3.25
C VAL A 78 15.36 9.00 -3.35
N GLY A 79 14.14 8.56 -3.69
CA GLY A 79 13.82 7.15 -3.93
C GLY A 79 13.35 6.33 -2.72
N LYS A 80 12.87 6.97 -1.62
CA LYS A 80 12.36 6.27 -0.43
C LYS A 80 11.25 5.24 -0.76
N SER A 81 10.24 5.65 -1.54
CA SER A 81 9.15 4.75 -1.93
C SER A 81 9.63 3.60 -2.80
N GLN A 82 10.62 3.81 -3.67
CA GLN A 82 11.24 2.74 -4.47
C GLN A 82 11.99 1.73 -3.59
N LEU A 83 12.72 2.20 -2.57
CA LEU A 83 13.35 1.32 -1.58
C LEU A 83 12.32 0.51 -0.78
N ALA A 84 11.18 1.12 -0.42
CA ALA A 84 10.10 0.43 0.30
C ALA A 84 9.42 -0.65 -0.56
N ILE A 85 9.17 -0.36 -1.85
CA ILE A 85 8.65 -1.32 -2.82
C ILE A 85 9.62 -2.50 -2.93
N GLU A 86 10.90 -2.25 -3.22
CA GLU A 86 11.90 -3.31 -3.36
C GLU A 86 12.04 -4.14 -2.07
N HIS A 87 12.00 -3.50 -0.90
CA HIS A 87 12.01 -4.21 0.37
C HIS A 87 10.81 -5.15 0.52
N ALA A 88 9.60 -4.71 0.20
CA ALA A 88 8.39 -5.53 0.27
C ALA A 88 8.48 -6.76 -0.65
N TYR A 89 8.97 -6.59 -1.88
CA TYR A 89 9.22 -7.70 -2.80
C TYR A 89 10.27 -8.68 -2.25
N ARG A 90 11.39 -8.19 -1.70
CA ARG A 90 12.42 -9.05 -1.08
C ARG A 90 11.90 -9.82 0.13
N VAL A 91 11.06 -9.20 0.96
CA VAL A 91 10.40 -9.87 2.09
C VAL A 91 9.53 -11.03 1.57
N ARG A 92 8.66 -10.76 0.60
CA ARG A 92 7.82 -11.79 -0.02
C ARG A 92 8.64 -12.94 -0.60
N ASP A 93 9.70 -12.63 -1.35
CA ASP A 93 10.56 -13.64 -1.98
C ASP A 93 11.26 -14.52 -0.94
N ARG A 94 11.71 -13.95 0.20
CA ARG A 94 12.29 -14.74 1.30
C ARG A 94 11.28 -15.69 1.93
N PHE A 95 10.05 -15.22 2.17
CA PHE A 95 8.98 -16.07 2.71
C PHE A 95 8.64 -17.22 1.77
N ARG A 96 8.51 -16.94 0.47
CA ARG A 96 8.27 -17.95 -0.56
C ARG A 96 9.38 -19.00 -0.60
N LYS A 97 10.66 -18.60 -0.51
CA LYS A 97 11.80 -19.53 -0.43
C LYS A 97 11.74 -20.46 0.78
N GLN A 98 11.05 -20.06 1.85
CA GLN A 98 10.82 -20.86 3.06
C GLN A 98 9.49 -21.63 3.04
N ASN A 99 8.79 -21.66 1.90
CA ASN A 99 7.43 -22.21 1.77
C ASN A 99 6.43 -21.57 2.77
N LYS A 100 6.61 -20.28 3.06
CA LYS A 100 5.73 -19.48 3.91
C LYS A 100 5.04 -18.38 3.10
N GLU A 101 3.92 -17.91 3.62
CA GLU A 101 3.16 -16.78 3.09
C GLU A 101 3.24 -15.59 4.07
N ILE A 102 3.11 -14.37 3.55
CA ILE A 102 3.13 -13.12 4.32
C ILE A 102 2.15 -12.13 3.70
N TRP A 103 1.43 -11.40 4.54
CA TRP A 103 0.64 -10.26 4.11
C TRP A 103 1.56 -9.07 3.83
N ALA A 104 1.33 -8.35 2.74
CA ALA A 104 1.99 -7.07 2.52
C ALA A 104 0.95 -6.03 2.13
N PHE A 105 0.84 -4.99 2.94
CA PHE A 105 -0.13 -3.92 2.79
C PHE A 105 0.56 -2.61 2.45
N TRP A 106 -0.07 -1.81 1.58
CA TRP A 106 0.38 -0.47 1.24
C TRP A 106 -0.69 0.55 1.63
N VAL A 107 -0.30 1.55 2.42
CA VAL A 107 -1.18 2.63 2.86
C VAL A 107 -0.53 3.96 2.51
N HIS A 108 -1.25 4.78 1.75
CA HIS A 108 -0.83 6.15 1.46
C HIS A 108 -1.13 7.04 2.69
N ALA A 109 -0.09 7.57 3.31
CA ALA A 109 -0.14 8.28 4.57
C ALA A 109 -0.09 9.81 4.42
N GLY A 110 -0.37 10.33 3.21
CA GLY A 110 -0.34 11.77 2.93
C GLY A 110 -1.51 12.56 3.51
N THR A 111 -2.64 11.91 3.79
CA THR A 111 -3.81 12.52 4.46
C THR A 111 -4.55 11.48 5.30
N ARG A 112 -5.34 11.92 6.28
CA ARG A 112 -6.17 11.01 7.10
C ARG A 112 -7.13 10.17 6.25
N ALA A 113 -7.80 10.77 5.28
CA ALA A 113 -8.72 10.06 4.39
C ALA A 113 -8.03 8.95 3.58
N ARG A 114 -6.78 9.17 3.13
CA ARG A 114 -5.98 8.15 2.44
C ARG A 114 -5.53 7.01 3.36
N VAL A 115 -5.25 7.31 4.62
CA VAL A 115 -4.97 6.27 5.63
C VAL A 115 -6.23 5.43 5.87
N GLU A 116 -7.39 6.07 6.08
CA GLU A 116 -8.67 5.38 6.27
C GLU A 116 -9.03 4.52 5.03
N GLU A 117 -8.83 5.03 3.82
CA GLU A 117 -8.97 4.26 2.57
C GLU A 117 -8.06 3.01 2.57
N GLY A 118 -6.78 3.17 2.94
CA GLY A 118 -5.84 2.04 3.04
C GLY A 118 -6.26 0.99 4.07
N PHE A 119 -6.80 1.42 5.22
CA PHE A 119 -7.31 0.50 6.24
C PHE A 119 -8.57 -0.24 5.77
N ASN A 120 -9.47 0.43 5.03
CA ASN A 120 -10.59 -0.25 4.36
C ASN A 120 -10.10 -1.33 3.39
N ALA A 121 -9.10 -1.01 2.56
CA ALA A 121 -8.51 -1.98 1.64
C ALA A 121 -7.87 -3.18 2.37
N ILE A 122 -7.25 -2.97 3.53
CA ILE A 122 -6.73 -4.05 4.38
C ILE A 122 -7.88 -4.92 4.90
N ALA A 123 -8.94 -4.30 5.43
CA ALA A 123 -10.09 -5.02 5.96
C ALA A 123 -10.74 -5.91 4.89
N ASP A 124 -10.88 -5.39 3.68
CA ASP A 124 -11.42 -6.14 2.54
C ASP A 124 -10.49 -7.26 2.09
N ALA A 125 -9.20 -6.98 1.92
CA ALA A 125 -8.23 -7.97 1.48
C ALA A 125 -8.07 -9.14 2.48
N ALA A 126 -8.12 -8.85 3.78
CA ALA A 126 -8.06 -9.84 4.84
C ALA A 126 -9.44 -10.44 5.20
N LYS A 127 -10.51 -9.95 4.56
CA LYS A 127 -11.91 -10.34 4.83
C LYS A 127 -12.25 -10.29 6.32
N ILE A 128 -11.87 -9.21 6.98
CA ILE A 128 -12.06 -9.05 8.43
C ILE A 128 -13.57 -9.10 8.76
N PRO A 129 -14.01 -9.95 9.72
CA PRO A 129 -15.40 -10.01 10.15
C PRO A 129 -15.89 -8.66 10.65
N GLY A 130 -17.14 -8.29 10.32
CA GLY A 130 -17.75 -7.03 10.76
C GLY A 130 -17.40 -5.82 9.90
N ARG A 131 -16.50 -5.92 8.91
CA ARG A 131 -16.12 -4.80 8.03
C ARG A 131 -17.28 -4.23 7.21
N ASN A 132 -18.30 -5.04 6.91
CA ASN A 132 -19.46 -4.63 6.13
C ASN A 132 -20.58 -4.00 6.99
N GLN A 133 -20.38 -3.89 8.31
CA GLN A 133 -21.40 -3.32 9.19
C GLN A 133 -21.49 -1.80 8.99
N PRO A 134 -22.70 -1.19 8.90
CA PRO A 134 -22.87 0.23 8.57
C PRO A 134 -22.18 1.24 9.51
N LYS A 135 -21.73 0.81 10.69
CA LYS A 135 -21.03 1.63 11.68
C LYS A 135 -19.74 0.97 12.18
N ALA A 136 -19.14 0.11 11.35
CA ALA A 136 -17.89 -0.55 11.69
C ALA A 136 -16.77 0.47 11.92
N ASP A 137 -16.11 0.41 13.07
CA ASP A 137 -14.82 1.09 13.24
C ASP A 137 -13.74 0.23 12.55
N ILE A 138 -13.55 0.50 11.26
CA ILE A 138 -12.61 -0.24 10.41
C ILE A 138 -11.17 -0.11 10.93
N LEU A 139 -10.79 1.06 11.46
CA LEU A 139 -9.46 1.27 12.04
C LEU A 139 -9.23 0.33 13.22
N GLN A 140 -10.22 0.22 14.10
CA GLN A 140 -10.18 -0.66 15.27
C GLN A 140 -10.18 -2.15 14.86
N LEU A 141 -10.99 -2.54 13.88
CA LEU A 141 -11.04 -3.91 13.37
C LEU A 141 -9.70 -4.35 12.77
N VAL A 142 -9.10 -3.51 11.92
CA VAL A 142 -7.79 -3.77 11.33
C VAL A 142 -6.70 -3.81 12.40
N TYR A 143 -6.71 -2.89 13.37
CA TYR A 143 -5.77 -2.92 14.49
C TYR A 143 -5.83 -4.24 15.25
N GLN A 144 -7.03 -4.69 15.63
CA GLN A 144 -7.22 -5.96 16.35
C GLN A 144 -6.75 -7.15 15.52
N TRP A 145 -7.03 -7.13 14.21
CA TRP A 145 -6.60 -8.19 13.30
C TRP A 145 -5.07 -8.24 13.18
N LEU A 146 -4.40 -7.10 13.00
CA LEU A 146 -2.94 -7.04 12.89
C LEU A 146 -2.23 -7.40 14.21
N HIS A 147 -2.86 -7.09 15.34
CA HIS A 147 -2.33 -7.42 16.67
C HIS A 147 -2.48 -8.91 17.03
N ASN A 148 -3.44 -9.62 16.44
CA ASN A 148 -3.65 -11.03 16.71
C ASN A 148 -2.66 -11.89 15.91
N GLU A 149 -1.68 -12.47 16.59
CA GLU A 149 -0.62 -13.29 16.00
C GLU A 149 -1.12 -14.52 15.22
N ARG A 150 -2.35 -14.98 15.49
CA ARG A 150 -2.99 -16.09 14.77
C ARG A 150 -3.28 -15.75 13.30
N ASN A 151 -3.28 -14.48 12.92
CA ASN A 151 -3.53 -14.03 11.55
C ASN A 151 -2.29 -14.10 10.63
N GLY A 152 -1.16 -14.60 11.16
CA GLY A 152 0.07 -14.80 10.40
C GLY A 152 0.95 -13.56 10.32
N GLN A 153 2.07 -13.66 9.59
CA GLN A 153 3.04 -12.56 9.50
C GLN A 153 2.59 -11.50 8.51
N TRP A 154 2.89 -10.23 8.79
CA TRP A 154 2.53 -9.11 7.94
C TRP A 154 3.59 -8.01 7.87
N LEU A 155 3.61 -7.30 6.75
CA LEU A 155 4.36 -6.07 6.52
C LEU A 155 3.36 -4.98 6.11
N MET A 156 3.44 -3.81 6.72
CA MET A 156 2.70 -2.62 6.29
C MET A 156 3.68 -1.54 5.85
N VAL A 157 3.47 -0.97 4.66
CA VAL A 157 4.17 0.22 4.22
C VAL A 157 3.27 1.43 4.39
N LEU A 158 3.69 2.40 5.20
CA LEU A 158 3.09 3.74 5.30
C LEU A 158 3.88 4.69 4.42
N ASP A 159 3.39 4.94 3.21
CA ASP A 159 4.11 5.76 2.24
C ASP A 159 3.69 7.22 2.28
N SER A 160 4.67 8.13 2.20
CA SER A 160 4.47 9.58 2.17
C SER A 160 3.81 10.13 3.44
N ALA A 161 4.22 9.61 4.61
CA ALA A 161 3.79 10.08 5.92
C ALA A 161 4.48 11.42 6.27
N ASP A 162 4.13 12.51 5.59
CA ASP A 162 4.86 13.78 5.66
C ASP A 162 4.25 14.83 6.60
N ASP A 163 3.02 14.61 7.10
CA ASP A 163 2.30 15.57 7.95
C ASP A 163 1.98 14.95 9.32
N VAL A 164 2.58 15.50 10.37
CA VAL A 164 2.39 15.06 11.76
C VAL A 164 0.93 15.08 12.20
N ASN A 165 0.13 15.99 11.63
CA ASN A 165 -1.27 16.18 12.01
C ASN A 165 -2.17 15.05 11.50
N VAL A 166 -1.75 14.33 10.45
CA VAL A 166 -2.45 13.12 9.98
C VAL A 166 -2.50 12.08 11.10
N PHE A 167 -1.40 11.89 11.82
CA PHE A 167 -1.29 10.86 12.84
C PHE A 167 -1.68 11.32 14.24
N TYR A 168 -1.25 12.52 14.64
CA TYR A 168 -1.40 13.01 16.01
C TYR A 168 -2.61 13.94 16.20
N GLY A 169 -3.17 14.49 15.12
CA GLY A 169 -4.23 15.49 15.17
C GLY A 169 -3.75 16.85 15.66
N THR A 170 -4.40 17.93 15.20
CA THR A 170 -4.30 19.26 15.81
C THR A 170 -5.51 19.47 16.70
N ASP A 171 -5.28 19.70 17.98
CA ASP A 171 -6.24 19.73 19.08
C ASP A 171 -7.24 20.92 19.08
N GLU A 172 -7.59 21.48 17.91
CA GLU A 172 -8.46 22.67 17.80
C GLU A 172 -9.81 22.40 17.14
N LYS A 173 -9.88 21.59 16.07
CA LYS A 173 -11.17 21.31 15.39
C LYS A 173 -12.01 20.25 16.09
N VAL A 174 -11.41 19.38 16.90
CA VAL A 174 -12.12 18.34 17.67
C VAL A 174 -12.99 18.96 18.78
N LYS A 175 -12.68 20.17 19.24
CA LYS A 175 -13.45 20.86 20.30
C LYS A 175 -14.74 21.51 19.82
N GLN A 176 -14.92 21.74 18.51
CA GLN A 176 -16.09 22.48 17.97
C GLN A 176 -17.22 21.58 17.45
N THR A 177 -16.97 20.29 17.24
CA THR A 177 -17.99 19.31 16.80
C THR A 177 -18.31 18.25 17.85
N ALA A 178 -17.75 18.35 19.06
CA ALA A 178 -18.02 17.44 20.18
C ALA A 178 -19.41 17.69 20.83
N THR A 179 -20.44 17.81 20.01
CA THR A 179 -21.79 17.41 20.37
C THR A 179 -21.98 16.00 19.81
N ILE A 180 -22.00 15.02 20.73
CA ILE A 180 -22.09 13.55 20.56
C ILE A 180 -20.72 12.83 20.53
N GLY A 181 -20.15 12.61 21.72
CA GLY A 181 -19.60 11.31 22.18
C GLY A 181 -18.42 10.61 21.48
N GLU A 182 -18.04 10.94 20.25
CA GLU A 182 -17.01 10.21 19.49
C GLU A 182 -15.88 11.16 19.06
N GLY A 183 -14.99 11.48 19.99
CA GLY A 183 -13.72 12.11 19.62
C GLY A 183 -12.90 11.14 18.77
N MET A 184 -12.64 11.49 17.51
CA MET A 184 -11.77 10.70 16.64
C MET A 184 -10.41 10.49 17.32
N ARG A 185 -10.05 9.23 17.59
CA ARG A 185 -8.73 8.91 18.14
C ARG A 185 -7.63 9.27 17.13
N PRO A 186 -6.44 9.69 17.60
CA PRO A 186 -5.28 9.91 16.73
C PRO A 186 -4.93 8.63 15.94
N LEU A 187 -4.60 8.74 14.65
CA LEU A 187 -4.34 7.55 13.81
C LEU A 187 -3.16 6.71 14.31
N TRP A 188 -2.18 7.31 14.99
CA TRP A 188 -1.03 6.57 15.54
C TRP A 188 -1.45 5.48 16.53
N THR A 189 -2.61 5.62 17.20
CA THR A 189 -3.10 4.61 18.16
C THR A 189 -3.57 3.33 17.48
N TYR A 190 -3.85 3.38 16.17
CA TYR A 190 -4.26 2.22 15.37
C TYR A 190 -3.08 1.55 14.65
N LEU A 191 -1.86 2.05 14.85
CA LEU A 191 -0.66 1.36 14.41
C LEU A 191 -0.28 0.34 15.49
N PRO A 192 -0.31 -0.98 15.22
CA PRO A 192 0.04 -1.98 16.22
C PRO A 192 1.55 -2.06 16.45
N GLN A 193 1.93 -2.61 17.61
CA GLN A 193 3.26 -3.16 17.87
C GLN A 193 3.03 -4.64 18.16
N SER A 194 3.17 -5.48 17.13
CA SER A 194 2.86 -6.92 17.23
C SER A 194 4.06 -7.74 16.77
N SER A 195 4.36 -8.84 17.45
CA SER A 195 5.57 -9.63 17.17
C SER A 195 5.56 -10.27 15.77
N ASN A 196 4.38 -10.54 15.22
CA ASN A 196 4.15 -11.05 13.87
C ASN A 196 4.19 -9.98 12.76
N GLY A 197 4.44 -8.71 13.12
CA GLY A 197 4.28 -7.57 12.23
C GLY A 197 5.48 -6.63 12.14
N SER A 198 5.59 -5.94 11.02
CA SER A 198 6.54 -4.84 10.84
C SER A 198 5.92 -3.69 10.05
N ILE A 199 6.29 -2.45 10.38
CA ILE A 199 5.86 -1.25 9.66
C ILE A 199 7.08 -0.55 9.06
N LEU A 200 7.06 -0.32 7.75
CA LEU A 200 8.03 0.51 7.05
C LEU A 200 7.39 1.84 6.66
N ILE A 201 7.98 2.95 7.08
CA ILE A 201 7.46 4.30 6.87
C ILE A 201 8.35 5.01 5.87
N THR A 202 7.79 5.75 4.93
CA THR A 202 8.53 6.72 4.11
C THR A 202 8.05 8.13 4.44
N THR A 203 8.98 9.04 4.69
CA THR A 203 8.64 10.41 5.09
C THR A 203 9.76 11.41 4.79
N ARG A 204 9.40 12.67 4.59
CA ARG A 204 10.30 13.83 4.59
C ARG A 204 10.48 14.42 6.00
N ASP A 205 9.55 14.14 6.91
CA ASP A 205 9.49 14.68 8.26
C ASP A 205 10.23 13.77 9.25
N LYS A 206 11.40 14.22 9.71
CA LYS A 206 12.24 13.51 10.68
C LYS A 206 11.63 13.47 12.08
N GLU A 207 10.85 14.48 12.46
CA GLU A 207 10.19 14.54 13.77
C GLU A 207 9.04 13.54 13.82
N LEU A 208 8.20 13.50 12.78
CA LEU A 208 7.16 12.49 12.64
C LEU A 208 7.74 11.07 12.61
N ALA A 209 8.84 10.87 11.87
CA ALA A 209 9.55 9.59 11.85
C ALA A 209 9.94 9.13 13.26
N PHE A 210 10.53 10.03 14.07
CA PHE A 210 10.90 9.74 15.44
C PHE A 210 9.68 9.43 16.31
N LYS A 211 8.63 10.25 16.21
CA LYS A 211 7.37 10.06 16.97
C LYS A 211 6.73 8.69 16.69
N LEU A 212 6.73 8.23 15.44
CA LEU A 212 6.11 6.95 15.05
C LEU A 212 6.97 5.72 15.38
N THR A 213 8.30 5.86 15.41
CA THR A 213 9.24 4.74 15.61
C THR A 213 9.78 4.63 17.03
N GLY A 214 9.82 5.74 17.78
CA GLY A 214 10.28 5.82 19.18
C GLY A 214 11.79 5.72 19.39
N ASP A 215 12.60 5.53 18.34
CA ASP A 215 14.04 5.32 18.45
C ASP A 215 14.79 5.80 17.20
N HIS A 216 15.82 6.63 17.39
CA HIS A 216 16.68 7.12 16.30
C HIS A 216 17.40 6.00 15.54
N ARG A 217 17.65 4.84 16.15
CA ARG A 217 18.26 3.68 15.48
C ARG A 217 17.37 3.09 14.38
N ASN A 218 16.07 3.38 14.44
CA ASN A 218 15.08 2.96 13.45
C ASN A 218 14.86 3.99 12.33
N LEU A 219 15.56 5.14 12.38
CA LEU A 219 15.57 6.13 11.32
C LEU A 219 16.72 5.84 10.35
N ILE A 220 16.38 5.64 9.09
CA ILE A 220 17.32 5.43 8.01
C ILE A 220 17.26 6.65 7.11
N GLU A 221 18.28 7.48 7.19
CA GLU A 221 18.43 8.63 6.29
C GLU A 221 18.75 8.15 4.88
N VAL A 222 17.98 8.65 3.91
CA VAL A 222 18.11 8.36 2.49
C VAL A 222 18.47 9.66 1.80
N GLY A 223 19.75 9.81 1.47
CA GLY A 223 20.24 10.91 0.63
C GLY A 223 20.13 10.61 -0.87
N PRO A 224 20.63 11.54 -1.71
CA PRO A 224 20.87 11.31 -3.13
C PRO A 224 21.69 10.03 -3.39
N MET A 225 21.74 9.61 -4.65
CA MET A 225 22.65 8.52 -5.05
C MET A 225 24.10 8.97 -4.95
N ASP A 226 25.01 8.02 -4.81
CA ASP A 226 26.40 8.29 -5.19
C ASP A 226 26.52 8.29 -6.72
N GLN A 227 27.68 8.73 -7.22
CA GLN A 227 27.93 8.85 -8.64
C GLN A 227 27.76 7.52 -9.39
N ASP A 228 28.21 6.40 -8.82
CA ASP A 228 28.13 5.09 -9.48
C ASP A 228 26.68 4.63 -9.63
N HIS A 229 25.87 4.72 -8.57
CA HIS A 229 24.44 4.41 -8.65
C HIS A 229 23.70 5.39 -9.57
N ALA A 230 24.04 6.68 -9.55
CA ALA A 230 23.42 7.70 -10.39
C ALA A 230 23.69 7.46 -11.88
N LEU A 231 24.95 7.16 -12.24
CA LEU A 231 25.34 6.80 -13.60
C LEU A 231 24.67 5.50 -14.04
N THR A 232 24.64 4.50 -13.16
CA THR A 232 23.94 3.24 -13.44
C THR A 232 22.47 3.51 -13.75
N LEU A 233 21.79 4.33 -12.94
CA LEU A 233 20.39 4.69 -13.18
C LEU A 233 20.20 5.38 -14.53
N LEU A 234 21.05 6.36 -14.85
CA LEU A 234 21.01 7.08 -16.11
C LEU A 234 21.19 6.13 -17.30
N VAL A 235 22.23 5.27 -17.27
CA VAL A 235 22.50 4.28 -18.31
C VAL A 235 21.32 3.34 -18.49
N THR A 236 20.81 2.77 -17.41
CA THR A 236 19.71 1.81 -17.47
C THR A 236 18.43 2.43 -18.02
N LYS A 237 18.11 3.67 -17.66
CA LYS A 237 16.88 4.34 -18.11
C LYS A 237 17.01 4.98 -19.50
N SER A 238 18.20 5.41 -19.90
CA SER A 238 18.47 5.97 -21.25
C SER A 238 18.74 4.91 -22.31
N GLY A 239 19.19 3.71 -21.92
CA GLY A 239 19.44 2.60 -22.83
C GLY A 239 20.44 2.98 -23.95
N PRO A 240 20.17 2.63 -25.22
CA PRO A 240 21.07 2.92 -26.34
C PRO A 240 21.36 4.41 -26.59
N GLN A 241 20.59 5.32 -25.99
CA GLN A 241 20.72 6.77 -26.18
C GLN A 241 21.65 7.42 -25.16
N TYR A 242 22.23 6.62 -24.27
CA TYR A 242 23.19 7.10 -23.28
C TYR A 242 24.49 7.60 -23.94
N ASN A 243 24.88 8.84 -23.62
CA ASN A 243 26.16 9.40 -23.99
C ASN A 243 27.14 9.32 -22.79
N LYS A 244 28.22 8.54 -22.94
CA LYS A 244 29.22 8.34 -21.90
C LYS A 244 29.98 9.61 -21.55
N ASP A 245 30.23 10.47 -22.54
CA ASP A 245 31.07 11.67 -22.37
C ASP A 245 30.33 12.78 -21.59
N GLU A 246 28.99 12.77 -21.64
CA GLU A 246 28.14 13.76 -20.99
C GLU A 246 27.47 13.24 -19.72
N GLY A 247 27.35 11.92 -19.55
CA GLY A 247 26.59 11.32 -18.46
C GLY A 247 27.04 11.73 -17.07
N THR A 248 28.36 11.86 -16.85
CA THR A 248 28.91 12.28 -15.54
C THR A 248 28.51 13.71 -15.19
N LYS A 249 28.66 14.63 -16.13
CA LYS A 249 28.28 16.04 -15.95
C LYS A 249 26.79 16.17 -15.69
N LEU A 250 25.98 15.42 -16.45
CA LEU A 250 24.53 15.43 -16.28
C LEU A 250 24.09 14.96 -14.89
N VAL A 251 24.63 13.84 -14.38
CA VAL A 251 24.23 13.37 -13.04
C VAL A 251 24.72 14.30 -11.92
N GLU A 252 25.84 14.99 -12.12
CA GLU A 252 26.35 16.02 -11.20
C GLU A 252 25.45 17.27 -11.20
N GLU A 253 25.04 17.78 -12.37
CA GLU A 253 24.07 18.88 -12.49
C GLU A 253 22.71 18.56 -11.88
N LEU A 254 22.31 17.28 -11.91
CA LEU A 254 21.07 16.79 -11.31
C LEU A 254 21.25 16.41 -9.83
N GLU A 255 22.37 16.79 -9.21
CA GLU A 255 22.71 16.57 -7.79
C GLU A 255 22.54 15.10 -7.36
N TYR A 256 22.77 14.17 -8.29
CA TYR A 256 22.59 12.73 -8.09
C TYR A 256 21.18 12.34 -7.62
N MET A 257 20.16 13.16 -7.93
CA MET A 257 18.77 12.95 -7.50
C MET A 257 18.08 11.90 -8.41
N PRO A 258 17.66 10.73 -7.88
CA PRO A 258 17.11 9.65 -8.70
C PRO A 258 15.91 10.05 -9.56
N LEU A 259 15.01 10.87 -9.01
CA LEU A 259 13.85 11.36 -9.76
C LEU A 259 14.27 12.25 -10.94
N ALA A 260 15.19 13.19 -10.70
CA ALA A 260 15.67 14.11 -11.73
C ALA A 260 16.42 13.36 -12.84
N ILE A 261 17.27 12.39 -12.46
CA ILE A 261 17.97 11.50 -13.40
C ILE A 261 16.98 10.69 -14.23
N SER A 262 15.96 10.11 -13.61
CA SER A 262 14.95 9.32 -14.32
C SER A 262 14.15 10.18 -15.31
N GLN A 263 13.86 11.43 -14.95
CA GLN A 263 13.20 12.40 -15.83
C GLN A 263 14.09 12.81 -17.00
N ALA A 264 15.38 13.09 -16.75
CA ALA A 264 16.35 13.41 -17.79
C ALA A 264 16.54 12.24 -18.76
N ALA A 265 16.67 11.01 -18.25
CA ALA A 265 16.74 9.80 -19.06
C ALA A 265 15.51 9.64 -19.96
N ALA A 266 14.30 9.80 -19.40
CA ALA A 266 13.06 9.74 -20.16
C ALA A 266 13.00 10.81 -21.27
N TYR A 267 13.48 12.02 -20.99
CA TYR A 267 13.58 13.09 -21.98
C TYR A 267 14.55 12.76 -23.11
N ILE A 268 15.74 12.22 -22.79
CA ILE A 268 16.73 11.76 -23.77
C ILE A 268 16.12 10.70 -24.69
N VAL A 269 15.42 9.71 -24.13
CA VAL A 269 14.78 8.64 -24.90
C VAL A 269 13.68 9.20 -25.81
N GLN A 270 12.86 10.14 -25.31
CA GLN A 270 11.77 10.73 -26.09
C GLN A 270 12.27 11.58 -27.27
N ARG A 271 13.43 12.22 -27.13
CA ARG A 271 14.02 13.08 -28.18
C ARG A 271 15.04 12.40 -29.07
N ALA A 272 15.27 11.11 -28.87
CA ALA A 272 16.12 10.35 -29.78
C ALA A 272 15.53 10.39 -31.20
N PRO A 273 16.35 10.64 -32.24
CA PRO A 273 15.88 10.57 -33.62
C PRO A 273 15.22 9.21 -33.86
N LEU A 274 14.00 9.20 -34.41
CA LEU A 274 13.40 7.98 -34.92
C LEU A 274 14.40 7.40 -35.93
N ARG A 275 14.91 6.19 -35.67
CA ARG A 275 15.73 5.51 -36.67
C ARG A 275 14.85 5.35 -37.91
N PRO A 276 15.30 5.79 -39.10
CA PRO A 276 14.60 5.47 -40.34
C PRO A 276 14.42 3.95 -40.38
N ILE A 277 13.21 3.50 -40.68
CA ILE A 277 12.99 2.11 -41.09
C ILE A 277 13.86 1.93 -42.32
N ASP A 278 14.88 1.08 -42.23
CA ASP A 278 15.72 0.72 -43.37
C ASP A 278 14.83 0.03 -44.40
N PRO A 279 14.53 0.66 -45.56
CA PRO A 279 13.63 0.09 -46.56
C PRO A 279 14.19 -1.21 -47.17
N ASP A 280 15.50 -1.46 -47.00
CA ASP A 280 16.21 -2.60 -47.59
C ASP A 280 16.10 -3.90 -46.77
N LYS A 281 15.29 -3.93 -45.70
CA LYS A 281 15.03 -5.14 -44.89
C LYS A 281 13.58 -5.61 -44.89
N SER A 282 12.83 -5.35 -45.96
CA SER A 282 11.66 -6.18 -46.27
C SER A 282 12.16 -7.50 -46.87
N TYR A 283 12.24 -8.54 -46.04
CA TYR A 283 12.55 -9.88 -46.49
C TYR A 283 11.56 -10.35 -47.55
N ASP A 284 12.12 -10.83 -48.65
CA ASP A 284 11.49 -11.60 -49.71
C ASP A 284 10.62 -12.73 -49.15
N TYR A 285 9.31 -12.62 -49.36
CA TYR A 285 8.36 -13.73 -49.27
C TYR A 285 7.72 -13.95 -50.63
N GLU A 286 8.51 -14.18 -51.67
CA GLU A 286 7.93 -14.54 -52.97
C GLU A 286 8.87 -15.35 -53.87
N THR A 287 9.53 -16.41 -53.39
CA THR A 287 10.05 -17.45 -54.30
C THR A 287 10.25 -18.82 -53.62
N SER A 288 9.19 -19.44 -53.12
CA SER A 288 9.19 -20.91 -52.89
C SER A 288 7.78 -21.48 -52.97
N ALA A 289 7.06 -21.14 -54.04
CA ALA A 289 5.78 -21.77 -54.36
C ALA A 289 5.58 -21.73 -55.88
N ASN A 290 6.52 -22.29 -56.65
CA ASN A 290 6.35 -22.60 -58.07
C ASN A 290 7.53 -23.47 -58.55
N ASN A 291 7.67 -24.69 -58.00
CA ASN A 291 8.51 -25.72 -58.62
C ASN A 291 8.08 -27.15 -58.25
N GLU A 292 6.77 -27.41 -58.19
CA GLU A 292 6.22 -28.78 -58.07
C GLU A 292 5.08 -29.08 -59.06
N SER A 293 5.05 -28.40 -60.20
CA SER A 293 4.02 -28.63 -61.21
C SER A 293 4.54 -28.69 -62.63
N TYR A 294 5.71 -29.31 -62.85
CA TYR A 294 6.13 -29.79 -64.17
C TYR A 294 6.98 -31.06 -64.09
N GLU A 295 6.48 -32.11 -63.43
CA GLU A 295 6.75 -33.49 -63.84
C GLU A 295 5.44 -34.28 -63.80
N ARG A 296 4.67 -34.19 -64.89
CA ARG A 296 3.73 -35.24 -65.30
C ARG A 296 4.38 -36.03 -66.42
N ASN A 297 4.24 -37.35 -66.35
CA ASN A 297 4.22 -38.29 -67.46
C ASN A 297 5.57 -38.60 -68.15
N GLY A 298 6.20 -39.66 -67.65
CA GLY A 298 7.05 -40.60 -68.38
C GLY A 298 6.91 -41.97 -67.73
#